data_AF-A0A919YEU0-F1
#
_entry.id   AF-A0A919YEU0-F1
#
_cell.length_a   1.000
_cell.length_b   1.000
_cell.length_c   1.000
_cell.angle_alpha   90.00
_cell.angle_beta   90.00
_cell.angle_gamma   90.00
#
_symmetry.space_group_name_H-M   'P 1'
#
loop_
_entity.id
_entity.type
_entity.pdbx_description
1 polymer ?
#
loop_
_entity_poly.entity_id
_entity_poly.type
_entity_poly.pdbx_seq_one_letter_code
_entity_poly.pdbx_strand_id
1 'polypeptide(L)' 'MNDQRTIVKCSVSNCNYWGEQNVCKADQILIEIDKHASAKYSEEFGHEHFAEHKDYAENSSATCCLTFKPKSS' A
#
# COMPACT_ATOMS: atom_id res chain seq x y z
N MET A 1 -6.26 23.14 12.59
CA MET A 1 -5.87 21.71 12.59
C MET A 1 -5.38 21.41 11.19
N ASN A 2 -4.06 21.41 10.98
CA ASN A 2 -3.49 21.22 9.65
C ASN A 2 -3.36 19.72 9.42
N ASP A 3 -4.39 19.14 8.82
CA ASP A 3 -4.39 17.75 8.40
C ASP A 3 -3.44 17.59 7.20
N GLN A 4 -2.14 17.51 7.49
CA GLN A 4 -1.08 17.29 6.50
C GLN A 4 -0.99 15.79 6.15
N ARG A 5 -2.10 15.20 5.71
CA ARG A 5 -2.10 13.84 5.17
C ARG A 5 -1.65 13.88 3.72
N THR A 6 -0.60 13.11 3.42
CA THR A 6 -0.10 12.93 2.05
C THR A 6 -1.18 12.35 1.15
N ILE A 7 -1.41 12.98 -0.01
CA ILE A 7 -2.35 12.47 -1.01
C ILE A 7 -1.63 11.43 -1.87
N VAL A 8 -2.18 10.22 -1.92
CA VAL A 8 -1.67 9.15 -2.78
C VAL A 8 -2.56 9.03 -4.00
N LYS A 9 -1.97 9.19 -5.19
CA LYS A 9 -2.66 8.98 -6.46
C LYS A 9 -2.60 7.51 -6.85
N CYS A 10 -3.74 6.91 -7.18
CA CYS A 10 -3.89 5.53 -7.61
C CYS A 10 -4.61 5.48 -8.94
N SER A 11 -3.95 4.94 -9.98
CA SER A 11 -4.51 4.70 -11.31
C SER A 11 -4.85 3.22 -11.56
N VAL A 12 -4.77 2.38 -10.52
CA VAL A 12 -4.98 0.94 -10.61
C VAL A 12 -6.49 0.67 -10.63
N SER A 13 -7.01 0.25 -11.79
CA SER A 13 -8.45 0.12 -12.04
C SER A 13 -9.16 -0.95 -11.22
N ASN A 14 -8.43 -1.95 -10.73
CA ASN A 14 -8.94 -3.01 -9.84
C ASN A 14 -8.56 -2.80 -8.37
N CYS A 15 -8.02 -1.64 -7.98
CA CYS A 15 -7.76 -1.33 -6.58
C CYS A 15 -9.08 -1.13 -5.84
N ASN A 16 -9.29 -1.86 -4.75
CA ASN A 16 -10.51 -1.78 -3.93
C ASN A 16 -10.71 -0.39 -3.28
N TYR A 17 -9.65 0.39 -3.17
CA TYR A 17 -9.65 1.73 -2.57
C TYR A 17 -9.47 2.85 -3.60
N TRP A 18 -9.60 2.55 -4.88
CA TRP A 18 -9.63 3.59 -5.89
C TRP A 18 -10.82 4.52 -5.63
N GLY A 19 -10.57 5.82 -5.63
CA GLY A 19 -11.58 6.86 -5.44
C GLY A 19 -11.51 7.93 -6.51
N GLU A 20 -12.43 8.89 -6.42
CA GLU A 20 -12.54 9.99 -7.39
C GLU A 20 -11.20 10.72 -7.63
N GLN A 21 -11.00 11.15 -8.87
CA GLN A 21 -9.80 11.87 -9.32
C GLN A 21 -8.48 11.09 -9.10
N ASN A 22 -8.55 9.76 -9.17
CA ASN A 22 -7.44 8.84 -8.92
C ASN A 22 -6.85 9.00 -7.52
N VAL A 23 -7.65 9.32 -6.51
CA VAL A 23 -7.15 9.42 -5.13
C VAL A 23 -7.40 8.10 -4.40
N CYS A 24 -6.35 7.49 -3.86
CA CYS A 24 -6.48 6.31 -3.01
C CYS A 24 -7.17 6.68 -1.69
N LYS A 25 -8.14 5.87 -1.28
CA LYS A 25 -8.94 6.07 -0.06
C LYS A 25 -8.65 5.03 1.04
N ALA A 26 -7.55 4.29 0.93
CA ALA A 26 -7.15 3.34 1.96
C ALA A 26 -6.75 4.08 3.24
N ASP A 27 -7.14 3.58 4.41
CA ASP A 27 -6.74 4.15 5.70
C ASP A 27 -5.24 3.97 5.96
N GLN A 28 -4.66 2.91 5.39
CA GLN A 28 -3.23 2.58 5.46
C GLN A 28 -2.76 2.06 4.10
N ILE A 29 -1.54 2.45 3.73
CA ILE A 29 -0.85 1.95 2.54
C ILE A 29 0.56 1.51 2.94
N LEU A 30 1.05 0.44 2.33
CA LEU A 30 2.45 0.02 2.44
C LEU A 30 3.11 0.22 1.07
N ILE A 31 4.24 0.92 1.05
CA ILE A 31 5.08 1.04 -0.15
C ILE A 31 6.23 0.05 0.01
N GLU A 32 6.39 -0.82 -0.97
CA GLU A 32 7.29 -1.97 -0.88
C GLU A 32 8.05 -2.16 -2.20
N ILE A 33 9.18 -2.87 -2.20
CA ILE A 33 9.85 -3.24 -3.45
C ILE A 33 9.08 -4.32 -4.21
N ASP A 34 9.08 -4.26 -5.54
CA ASP A 34 8.35 -5.22 -6.39
C ASP A 34 8.75 -6.68 -6.14
N LYS A 35 10.00 -6.90 -5.68
CA LYS A 35 10.51 -8.23 -5.31
C LYS A 35 9.65 -8.90 -4.23
N HIS A 36 9.02 -8.12 -3.36
CA HIS A 36 8.14 -8.60 -2.30
C HIS A 36 6.65 -8.56 -2.68
N ALA A 37 6.28 -8.09 -3.88
CA ALA A 37 4.88 -8.00 -4.31
C ALA A 37 4.14 -9.35 -4.36
N SER A 38 4.89 -10.45 -4.50
CA SER A 38 4.35 -11.82 -4.49
C SER A 38 4.45 -12.51 -3.13
N ALA A 39 5.01 -11.84 -2.11
CA ALA A 39 5.01 -12.37 -0.77
C ALA A 39 3.56 -12.59 -0.33
N LYS A 40 3.26 -13.79 0.17
CA LYS A 40 1.90 -14.15 0.57
C LYS A 40 1.55 -13.45 1.89
N TYR A 41 1.08 -12.21 1.80
CA TYR A 41 0.52 -11.47 2.93
C TYR A 41 -0.92 -11.93 3.24
N SER A 42 -1.14 -13.25 3.34
CA SER A 42 -2.47 -13.87 3.47
C SER A 42 -2.98 -13.99 4.91
N GLU A 43 -2.21 -13.55 5.89
CA GLU A 43 -2.52 -13.69 7.31
C GLU A 43 -2.67 -12.31 7.94
N GLU A 44 -3.56 -12.24 8.93
CA GLU A 44 -4.04 -11.02 9.57
C GLU A 44 -2.91 -10.04 9.88
N PHE A 45 -3.08 -8.77 9.48
CA PHE A 45 -2.10 -7.71 9.73
C PHE A 45 -2.01 -7.42 11.24
N GLY A 46 -1.21 -8.21 11.95
CA GLY A 46 -0.65 -7.84 13.24
C GLY A 46 0.47 -6.81 13.08
N HIS A 47 0.82 -6.14 14.17
CA HIS A 47 1.90 -5.14 14.25
C HIS A 47 3.26 -5.64 13.71
N GLU A 48 3.47 -6.95 13.67
CA GLU A 48 4.74 -7.58 13.28
C GLU A 48 4.99 -7.62 11.76
N HIS A 49 3.96 -7.45 10.92
CA HIS A 49 4.12 -7.46 9.45
C HIS A 49 4.53 -6.11 8.85
N PHE A 50 4.49 -5.03 9.63
CA PHE A 50 5.32 -3.84 9.42
C PHE A 50 6.70 -4.05 10.02
N ALA A 51 7.25 -5.27 9.94
CA ALA A 51 8.61 -5.55 10.36
C ALA A 51 9.48 -4.43 9.79
N GLU A 52 10.17 -3.67 10.65
CA GLU A 52 10.95 -2.52 10.21
C GLU A 52 12.13 -3.03 9.37
N HIS A 53 11.89 -3.25 8.08
CA HIS A 53 12.91 -3.54 7.11
C HIS A 53 13.09 -2.32 6.21
N LYS A 54 14.33 -2.15 5.78
CA LYS A 54 14.75 -1.04 4.92
C LYS A 54 15.35 -1.65 3.68
N ASP A 55 14.49 -1.89 2.70
CA ASP A 55 14.93 -2.39 1.41
C ASP A 55 15.44 -1.27 0.52
N TYR A 56 16.35 -1.64 -0.38
CA TYR A 56 16.89 -0.75 -1.38
C TYR A 56 16.22 -1.00 -2.72
N ALA A 57 15.59 0.04 -3.27
CA ALA A 57 15.10 0.07 -4.64
C ALA A 57 16.08 0.86 -5.51
N GLU A 58 16.62 0.25 -6.56
CA GLU A 58 17.53 0.92 -7.49
C GLU A 58 16.85 2.06 -8.27
N ASN A 59 15.53 1.96 -8.47
CA ASN A 59 14.72 2.95 -9.16
C ASN A 59 13.32 3.00 -8.56
N SER A 60 12.63 4.13 -8.73
CA SER A 60 11.29 4.33 -8.19
C SER A 60 10.24 3.38 -8.79
N SER A 61 10.47 2.90 -10.02
CA SER A 61 9.59 1.92 -10.67
C SER A 61 9.69 0.52 -10.07
N ALA A 62 10.72 0.22 -9.29
CA ALA A 62 10.87 -1.05 -8.58
C ALA A 62 10.15 -1.03 -7.22
N THR A 63 9.16 -0.14 -7.06
CA THR A 63 8.33 -0.04 -5.87
C THR A 63 6.86 -0.19 -6.25
N CYS A 64 6.08 -0.82 -5.37
CA CYS A 64 4.66 -1.05 -5.51
C CYS A 64 3.90 -0.60 -4.25
N CYS A 65 2.62 -0.25 -4.45
CA CYS A 65 1.70 0.02 -3.35
C CYS A 65 0.93 -1.26 -3.01
N LEU A 66 1.02 -1.69 -1.77
CA LEU A 66 0.20 -2.76 -1.22
C LEU A 66 -0.95 -2.15 -0.44
N THR A 67 -2.18 -2.37 -0.93
CA THR A 67 -3.42 -1.92 -0.29
C THR A 67 -4.23 -3.14 0.13
N PHE A 68 -4.49 -3.31 1.43
CA PHE A 68 -5.11 -4.51 1.98
C PHE A 68 -6.61 -4.35 2.12
N LYS A 69 -7.40 -5.28 1.59
CA LYS A 69 -8.85 -5.33 1.80
C LYS A 69 -9.15 -6.07 3.12
N PRO A 70 -9.95 -5.53 4.05
CA PRO A 70 -10.42 -6.25 5.21
C PRO A 70 -11.01 -7.61 4.83
N LYS A 71 -10.72 -8.64 5.63
CA LYS A 71 -11.30 -9.97 5.44
C LYS A 71 -12.78 -9.90 5.83
N SER A 72 -13.63 -9.79 4.82
CA SER A 72 -15.09 -9.69 4.87
C SER A 72 -15.64 -8.45 5.61
N SER A 73 -16.30 -7.57 4.86
CA SER A 73 -17.53 -6.92 5.32
C SER A 73 -18.71 -7.81 5.00
#